data_AF-A0A330H7S5-F1
#
_entry.id   AF-A0A330H7S5-F1
#
_cell.length_a   1.000
_cell.length_b   1.000
_cell.length_c   1.000
_cell.angle_alpha   90.00
_cell.angle_beta   90.00
_cell.angle_gamma   90.00
#
_symmetry.space_group_name_H-M   'P 1'
#
loop_
_entity.id
_entity.type
_entity.pdbx_description
1 polymer ?
#
loop_
_entity_poly.entity_id
_entity_poly.type
_entity_poly.pdbx_seq_one_letter_code
_entity_poly.pdbx_strand_id
1 'polypeptide(L)'
;MDLEFGTYRLRRAERRLLGPNGPVELSARSFDILAMLLDRPDEVLGKAELFDAVWPGVVVEENTLQVHISALRKLLSAELIATVHGRGYKYAGPRPFAVSADAAASSRPSIAILPFDNMSGDPEQDYFSDGITEDIIAELGKYKEFLVIARNSSFQFRGKTHDPAEVASKLGVQYVVEGSVRKIGNRVRVAVQLTDALSMAHIWGEHYDRELDDIFAIQDEITRMIAARLARQARTAIASRARARPTNNMSAYESYLRALQLAAVYDTVLEAEPFLRQAVKLDPQFAAAHAMLSFVESIKYYWDYNNPGHLHSGLEIARTALGLDPDEAYGHLATGFAHLYLRQFRQAEISLDRAVALNPNDPFILSIRAIFLNHTDRPEQGLDEIAEAQRRDPYAVGWYDDFRGVLLTTAGRYREAAACYAKMATVTPWSLIRLIICHSELGDIRQAQDVLAKVKAHYRGMSLDQIIDTEVDFYQDAAVCSRYRAILDRVDKAQ
;
A
#
# COMPACT_ATOMS: atom_id res chain seq x y z
N MET A 1 15.27 21.99 -18.17
CA MET A 1 14.11 21.11 -17.99
C MET A 1 14.59 19.70 -18.20
N ASP A 2 14.32 18.80 -17.27
CA ASP A 2 14.75 17.41 -17.39
C ASP A 2 13.83 16.69 -18.39
N LEU A 3 14.36 15.70 -19.10
CA LEU A 3 13.61 14.93 -20.09
C LEU A 3 13.60 13.45 -19.70
N GLU A 4 12.43 12.82 -19.79
CA GLU A 4 12.30 11.37 -19.72
C GLU A 4 12.02 10.80 -21.09
N PHE A 5 12.67 9.68 -21.41
CA PHE A 5 12.52 8.97 -22.68
C PHE A 5 12.86 7.49 -22.48
N GLY A 6 11.94 6.59 -22.85
CA GLY A 6 12.09 5.17 -22.56
C GLY A 6 12.35 4.91 -21.07
N THR A 7 13.42 4.19 -20.75
CA THR A 7 13.86 3.92 -19.36
C THR A 7 14.98 4.86 -18.87
N TYR A 8 15.18 5.99 -19.57
CA TYR A 8 16.25 6.93 -19.29
C TYR A 8 15.70 8.31 -18.90
N ARG A 9 16.46 9.02 -18.06
CA ARG A 9 16.19 10.40 -17.66
C ARG A 9 17.41 11.27 -17.91
N LEU A 10 17.27 12.29 -18.76
CA LEU A 10 18.28 13.30 -19.04
C LEU A 10 18.11 14.48 -18.07
N ARG A 11 19.06 14.64 -17.13
CA ARG A 11 19.12 15.78 -16.23
C ARG A 11 19.97 16.90 -16.82
N ARG A 12 19.32 17.94 -17.35
CA ARG A 12 20.02 19.00 -18.11
C ARG A 12 20.83 19.92 -17.21
N ALA A 13 20.29 20.29 -16.05
CA ALA A 13 20.97 21.18 -15.11
C ALA A 13 22.26 20.55 -14.54
N GLU A 14 22.20 19.24 -14.28
CA GLU A 14 23.32 18.47 -13.73
C GLU A 14 24.26 17.90 -14.81
N ARG A 15 23.88 17.99 -16.09
CA ARG A 15 24.55 17.32 -17.23
C ARG A 15 24.76 15.82 -17.02
N ARG A 16 23.73 15.12 -16.52
CA ARG A 16 23.76 13.68 -16.23
C ARG A 16 22.69 12.92 -17.00
N LEU A 17 23.01 11.68 -17.38
CA LEU A 17 22.02 10.71 -17.83
C LEU A 17 21.82 9.66 -16.73
N LEU A 18 20.57 9.37 -16.40
CA LEU A 18 20.20 8.26 -15.53
C LEU A 18 19.58 7.17 -16.40
N GLY A 19 20.05 5.94 -16.25
CA GLY A 19 19.47 4.75 -16.86
C GLY A 19 18.75 3.87 -15.83
N PRO A 20 18.27 2.68 -16.24
CA PRO A 20 17.51 1.78 -15.36
C PRO A 20 18.30 1.31 -14.13
N ASN A 21 19.64 1.31 -14.21
CA ASN A 21 20.53 0.84 -13.14
C ASN A 21 21.30 2.00 -12.46
N GLY A 22 20.83 3.25 -12.60
CA GLY A 22 21.45 4.43 -12.01
C GLY A 22 22.21 5.31 -13.02
N PRO A 23 23.15 6.16 -12.54
CA PRO A 23 23.84 7.13 -13.40
C PRO A 23 24.68 6.47 -14.49
N VAL A 24 24.58 6.99 -15.71
CA VAL A 24 25.36 6.51 -16.87
C VAL A 24 26.36 7.56 -17.28
N GLU A 25 27.62 7.16 -17.43
CA GLU A 25 28.69 8.05 -17.87
C GLU A 25 28.56 8.39 -19.35
N LEU A 26 28.57 9.68 -19.65
CA LEU A 26 28.54 10.22 -20.99
C LEU A 26 29.57 11.34 -21.11
N SER A 27 30.30 11.36 -22.22
CA SER A 27 31.13 12.53 -22.55
C SER A 27 30.27 13.77 -22.73
N ALA A 28 30.82 14.94 -22.43
CA ALA A 28 30.10 16.21 -22.58
C ALA A 28 29.52 16.39 -24.01
N ARG A 29 30.28 16.01 -25.04
CA ARG A 29 29.84 16.11 -26.44
C ARG A 29 28.75 15.09 -26.79
N SER A 30 28.86 13.86 -26.32
CA SER A 30 27.79 12.86 -26.48
C SER A 30 26.50 13.30 -25.78
N PHE A 31 26.62 13.92 -24.60
CA PHE A 31 25.48 14.48 -23.87
C PHE A 31 24.79 15.58 -24.68
N ASP A 32 25.56 16.53 -25.22
CA ASP A 32 25.01 17.64 -26.00
C ASP A 32 24.32 17.15 -27.29
N ILE A 33 24.92 16.18 -28.00
CA ILE A 33 24.31 15.53 -29.17
C ILE A 33 22.98 14.87 -28.80
N LEU A 34 22.96 14.10 -27.70
CA LEU A 34 21.74 13.43 -27.23
C LEU A 34 20.66 14.44 -26.85
N ALA A 35 21.03 15.52 -26.15
CA ALA A 35 20.10 16.57 -25.76
C ALA A 35 19.46 17.24 -26.98
N MET A 36 20.23 17.52 -28.04
CA MET A 36 19.71 18.09 -29.27
C MET A 36 18.74 17.16 -29.99
N LEU A 37 19.07 15.87 -30.08
CA LEU A 37 18.21 14.86 -30.72
C LEU A 37 16.88 14.68 -29.96
N LEU A 38 16.91 14.77 -28.63
CA LEU A 38 15.71 14.65 -27.79
C LEU A 38 14.83 15.91 -27.79
N ASP A 39 15.38 17.09 -28.07
CA ASP A 39 14.60 18.32 -28.20
C ASP A 39 13.73 18.33 -29.47
N ARG A 40 14.14 17.57 -30.49
CA ARG A 40 13.46 17.47 -31.78
C ARG A 40 13.29 16.00 -32.18
N PRO A 41 12.48 15.22 -31.44
CA PRO A 41 12.25 13.82 -31.74
C PRO A 41 11.62 13.67 -33.12
N ASP A 42 11.97 12.59 -33.83
CA ASP A 42 11.57 12.30 -35.22
C ASP A 42 12.05 13.28 -36.31
N GLU A 43 12.63 14.42 -35.93
CA GLU A 43 13.25 15.37 -36.85
C GLU A 43 14.70 14.96 -37.18
N VAL A 44 15.09 15.14 -38.44
CA VAL A 44 16.45 14.82 -38.89
C VAL A 44 17.36 16.02 -38.67
N LEU A 45 18.28 15.90 -37.72
CA LEU A 45 19.32 16.91 -37.47
C LEU A 45 20.48 16.72 -38.43
N GLY A 46 20.84 17.81 -39.12
CA GLY A 46 21.92 17.81 -40.10
C GLY A 46 23.29 17.57 -39.46
N LYS A 47 24.23 16.96 -40.19
CA LYS A 47 25.61 16.82 -39.68
C LYS A 47 26.25 18.19 -39.40
N ALA A 48 26.12 19.14 -40.31
CA ALA A 48 26.63 20.51 -40.14
C ALA A 48 26.03 21.19 -38.90
N GLU A 49 24.72 21.05 -38.71
CA GLU A 49 24.01 21.58 -37.54
C GLU A 49 24.49 20.98 -36.21
N LEU A 50 24.71 19.67 -36.17
CA LEU A 50 25.29 19.01 -34.99
C LEU A 50 26.75 19.45 -34.76
N PHE A 51 27.53 19.66 -35.82
CA PHE A 51 28.90 20.18 -35.71
C PHE A 51 28.93 21.60 -35.15
N ASP A 52 28.12 22.50 -35.70
CA ASP A 52 28.09 23.91 -35.30
C ASP A 52 27.65 24.08 -33.84
N ALA A 53 26.69 23.27 -33.39
CA ALA A 53 26.20 23.33 -32.02
C ALA A 53 27.14 22.70 -31.00
N VAL A 54 27.75 21.55 -31.33
CA VAL A 54 28.52 20.75 -30.37
C VAL A 54 30.01 21.08 -30.43
N TRP A 55 30.53 21.64 -31.52
CA TRP A 55 31.93 22.06 -31.68
C TRP A 55 32.04 23.48 -32.26
N PRO A 56 31.53 24.51 -31.56
CA PRO A 56 31.54 25.88 -32.08
C PRO A 56 32.98 26.38 -32.28
N GLY A 57 33.33 26.74 -33.51
CA GLY A 57 34.63 27.32 -33.85
C GLY A 57 35.82 26.33 -33.84
N VAL A 58 35.56 25.02 -33.81
CA VAL A 58 36.61 23.99 -33.81
C VAL A 58 36.51 23.14 -35.07
N VAL A 59 37.62 23.00 -35.80
CA VAL A 59 37.71 22.10 -36.95
C VAL A 59 37.88 20.67 -36.44
N VAL A 60 36.90 19.82 -36.70
CA VAL A 60 36.91 18.39 -36.35
C VAL A 60 36.67 17.53 -37.58
N GLU A 61 37.20 16.31 -37.59
CA GLU A 61 36.97 15.37 -38.68
C GLU A 61 35.52 14.86 -38.67
N GLU A 62 34.97 14.56 -39.85
CA GLU A 62 33.59 14.08 -39.97
C GLU A 62 33.35 12.77 -39.19
N ASN A 63 34.41 11.96 -39.02
CA ASN A 63 34.38 10.71 -38.25
C ASN A 63 34.15 10.94 -36.74
N THR A 64 34.46 12.13 -36.20
CA THR A 64 34.26 12.42 -34.78
C THR A 64 32.78 12.32 -34.38
N LEU A 65 31.87 12.83 -35.21
CA LEU A 65 30.43 12.71 -34.96
C LEU A 65 29.98 11.25 -34.96
N GLN A 66 30.54 10.42 -35.85
CA GLN A 66 30.20 8.99 -35.92
C GLN A 66 30.62 8.22 -34.66
N VAL A 67 31.76 8.58 -34.05
CA VAL A 67 32.22 8.00 -32.78
C VAL A 67 31.21 8.28 -31.67
N HIS A 68 30.76 9.53 -31.54
CA HIS A 68 29.79 9.89 -30.50
C HIS A 68 28.41 9.25 -30.73
N ILE A 69 27.93 9.18 -31.97
CA ILE A 69 26.69 8.47 -32.31
C ILE A 69 26.79 6.97 -32.00
N SER A 70 27.93 6.34 -32.30
CA SER A 70 28.17 4.93 -31.99
C SER A 70 28.18 4.67 -30.48
N ALA A 71 28.81 5.55 -29.70
CA ALA A 71 28.80 5.47 -28.25
C ALA A 71 27.36 5.59 -27.68
N LEU A 72 26.57 6.53 -28.19
CA LEU A 72 25.17 6.70 -27.79
C LEU A 72 24.32 5.47 -28.13
N ARG A 73 24.49 4.87 -29.32
CA ARG A 73 23.78 3.65 -29.72
C ARG A 73 24.14 2.44 -28.86
N LYS A 74 25.41 2.31 -28.47
CA LYS A 74 25.85 1.24 -27.56
C LYS A 74 25.20 1.37 -26.19
N LEU A 75 24.98 2.61 -25.74
CA LEU A 75 24.41 2.92 -24.44
C LEU A 75 22.88 2.78 -24.41
N LEU A 76 22.17 3.35 -25.38
CA LEU A 76 20.70 3.43 -25.38
C LEU A 76 20.01 2.27 -26.11
N SER A 77 20.71 1.62 -27.04
CA SER A 77 20.25 0.74 -28.13
C SER A 77 20.26 1.42 -29.51
N ALA A 78 20.57 0.63 -30.55
CA ALA A 78 20.79 1.12 -31.90
C ALA A 78 19.53 1.67 -32.57
N GLU A 79 18.36 1.18 -32.16
CA GLU A 79 17.05 1.53 -32.74
C GLU A 79 16.60 2.94 -32.35
N LEU A 80 17.09 3.49 -31.23
CA LEU A 80 16.65 4.79 -30.73
C LEU A 80 17.31 5.98 -31.43
N ILE A 81 18.44 5.78 -32.11
CA ILE A 81 19.12 6.82 -32.89
C ILE A 81 19.28 6.32 -34.32
N ALA A 82 18.42 6.80 -35.23
CA ALA A 82 18.43 6.39 -36.63
C ALA A 82 19.35 7.28 -37.48
N THR A 83 20.09 6.67 -38.41
CA THR A 83 20.82 7.40 -39.46
C THR A 83 19.86 7.63 -40.63
N VAL A 84 19.79 8.86 -41.12
CA VAL A 84 19.13 9.18 -42.39
C VAL A 84 20.21 9.49 -43.42
N HIS A 85 20.40 8.56 -44.37
CA HIS A 85 21.48 8.62 -45.36
C HIS A 85 21.52 9.97 -46.09
N GLY A 86 22.71 10.57 -46.15
CA GLY A 86 22.96 11.86 -46.79
C GLY A 86 22.38 13.08 -46.06
N ARG A 87 21.66 12.90 -44.94
CA ARG A 87 20.96 14.00 -44.25
C ARG A 87 21.42 14.20 -42.81
N GLY A 88 21.59 13.13 -42.03
CA GLY A 88 22.05 13.24 -40.64
C GLY A 88 21.45 12.17 -39.72
N TYR A 89 21.08 12.57 -38.50
CA TYR A 89 20.62 11.66 -37.45
C TYR A 89 19.31 12.13 -36.84
N LYS A 90 18.48 11.20 -36.37
CA LYS A 90 17.26 11.51 -35.62
C LYS A 90 17.09 10.59 -34.42
N TYR A 91 16.44 11.08 -33.37
CA TYR A 91 15.92 10.24 -32.31
C TYR A 91 14.62 9.58 -32.78
N ALA A 92 14.57 8.25 -32.73
CA ALA A 92 13.46 7.43 -33.23
C ALA A 92 12.83 6.56 -32.11
N GLY A 93 13.11 6.90 -30.85
CA GLY A 93 12.61 6.19 -29.68
C GLY A 93 11.30 6.75 -29.11
N PRO A 94 10.86 6.25 -27.94
CA PRO A 94 9.69 6.78 -27.24
C PRO A 94 9.78 8.30 -27.05
N ARG A 95 8.73 9.02 -27.42
CA ARG A 95 8.72 10.48 -27.48
C ARG A 95 9.15 11.09 -26.12
N PRO A 96 10.20 11.93 -26.10
CA PRO A 96 10.65 12.55 -24.86
C PRO A 96 9.57 13.47 -24.31
N PHE A 97 9.34 13.44 -23.00
CA PHE A 97 8.46 14.39 -22.34
C PHE A 97 9.23 15.19 -21.29
N ALA A 98 8.86 16.47 -21.20
CA ALA A 98 9.38 17.41 -20.24
C ALA A 98 8.95 17.02 -18.83
N VAL A 99 9.91 16.71 -17.98
CA VAL A 99 9.69 16.63 -16.54
C VAL A 99 9.73 18.05 -16.01
N SER A 100 8.56 18.60 -15.68
CA SER A 100 8.47 19.84 -14.92
C SER A 100 9.19 19.65 -13.57
N ALA A 101 9.94 20.64 -13.12
CA ALA A 101 10.60 20.63 -11.82
C ALA A 101 9.60 20.44 -10.65
N ASP A 102 8.31 20.71 -10.86
CA ASP A 102 7.24 20.41 -9.91
C ASP A 102 6.87 18.92 -9.83
N ALA A 103 7.12 18.12 -10.86
CA ALA A 103 6.89 16.67 -10.82
C ALA A 103 7.99 15.93 -10.02
N ALA A 104 9.20 16.48 -9.96
CA ALA A 104 10.23 16.01 -9.02
C ALA A 104 9.92 16.38 -7.56
N ALA A 105 8.96 17.30 -7.33
CA ALA A 105 8.40 17.62 -6.03
C ALA A 105 7.11 16.84 -5.70
N SER A 106 6.67 15.91 -6.55
CA SER A 106 5.38 15.22 -6.41
C SER A 106 5.46 13.72 -6.06
N SER A 107 6.60 13.20 -5.60
CA SER A 107 6.59 11.96 -4.82
C SER A 107 6.44 12.34 -3.34
N ARG A 108 5.28 12.04 -2.76
CA ARG A 108 5.09 12.04 -1.30
C ARG A 108 6.29 11.34 -0.65
N PRO A 109 6.92 11.90 0.40
CA PRO A 109 7.97 11.20 1.13
C PRO A 109 7.46 9.81 1.54
N SER A 110 8.13 8.77 1.03
CA SER A 110 7.84 7.38 1.36
C SER A 110 8.71 6.92 2.52
N ILE A 111 8.09 6.43 3.58
CA ILE A 111 8.74 6.11 4.85
C ILE A 111 8.36 4.70 5.33
N ALA A 112 9.34 3.97 5.85
CA ALA A 112 9.13 2.75 6.63
C ALA A 112 9.63 2.96 8.06
N ILE A 113 8.90 2.42 9.04
CA ILE A 113 9.27 2.43 10.46
C ILE A 113 9.50 0.99 10.87
N LEU A 114 10.76 0.63 11.09
CA LEU A 114 11.14 -0.73 11.44
C LEU A 114 10.82 -1.03 12.91
N PRO A 115 10.57 -2.31 13.27
CA PRO A 115 10.39 -2.71 14.66
C PRO A 115 11.51 -2.17 15.53
N PHE A 116 11.15 -1.43 16.58
CA PHE A 116 12.15 -0.96 17.53
C PHE A 116 12.73 -2.15 18.31
N ASP A 117 14.05 -2.16 18.48
CA ASP A 117 14.73 -3.22 19.20
C ASP A 117 14.37 -3.19 20.70
N ASN A 118 13.97 -4.34 21.24
CA ASN A 118 13.80 -4.50 22.68
C ASN A 118 15.16 -4.65 23.36
N MET A 119 15.60 -3.59 24.05
CA MET A 119 16.83 -3.54 24.83
C MET A 119 16.60 -3.72 26.33
N SER A 120 15.45 -4.25 26.73
CA SER A 120 15.06 -4.50 28.13
C SER A 120 15.61 -5.83 28.66
N GLY A 121 16.02 -6.74 27.77
CA GLY A 121 16.58 -8.06 28.12
C GLY A 121 15.54 -9.12 28.47
N ASP A 122 14.26 -8.79 28.34
CA ASP A 122 13.12 -9.66 28.60
C ASP A 122 12.24 -9.77 27.34
N PRO A 123 12.20 -10.93 26.66
CA PRO A 123 11.39 -11.14 25.47
C PRO A 123 9.88 -10.95 25.70
N GLU A 124 9.39 -11.09 26.94
CA GLU A 124 7.98 -10.81 27.25
C GLU A 124 7.61 -9.34 27.06
N GLN A 125 8.60 -8.45 26.85
CA GLN A 125 8.39 -7.03 26.59
C GLN A 125 8.46 -6.65 25.10
N ASP A 126 8.63 -7.60 24.19
CA ASP A 126 8.64 -7.32 22.75
C ASP A 126 7.33 -6.64 22.29
N TYR A 127 6.19 -7.00 22.88
CA TYR A 127 4.92 -6.35 22.57
C TYR A 127 4.94 -4.83 22.86
N PHE A 128 5.76 -4.38 23.82
CA PHE A 128 5.83 -2.98 24.22
C PHE A 128 6.62 -2.15 23.20
N SER A 129 7.78 -2.64 22.74
CA SER A 129 8.53 -2.02 21.65
C SER A 129 7.76 -2.06 20.33
N ASP A 130 7.06 -3.16 20.08
CA ASP A 130 6.21 -3.34 18.90
C ASP A 130 5.05 -2.35 18.90
N GLY A 131 4.38 -2.18 20.03
CA GLY A 131 3.28 -1.23 20.18
C GLY A 131 3.71 0.22 19.93
N ILE A 132 4.89 0.62 20.39
CA ILE A 132 5.43 1.96 20.09
C ILE A 132 5.66 2.13 18.59
N THR A 133 6.24 1.13 17.94
CA THR A 133 6.50 1.15 16.50
C THR A 133 5.19 1.25 15.72
N GLU A 134 4.21 0.43 16.09
CA GLU A 134 2.90 0.36 15.45
C GLU A 134 2.12 1.65 15.61
N ASP A 135 2.14 2.26 16.79
CA ASP A 135 1.52 3.57 17.01
C ASP A 135 2.17 4.62 16.10
N ILE A 136 3.51 4.68 15.99
CA ILE A 136 4.18 5.64 15.10
C ILE A 136 3.73 5.44 13.64
N ILE A 137 3.60 4.18 13.18
CA ILE A 137 3.09 3.85 11.83
C ILE A 137 1.65 4.35 11.67
N ALA A 138 0.76 4.03 12.61
CA ALA A 138 -0.65 4.43 12.56
C ALA A 138 -0.81 5.96 12.57
N GLU A 139 0.04 6.63 13.34
CA GLU A 139 0.04 8.07 13.50
C GLU A 139 0.55 8.82 12.27
N LEU A 140 1.67 8.36 11.71
CA LEU A 140 2.17 8.88 10.44
C LEU A 140 1.23 8.55 9.28
N GLY A 141 0.49 7.44 9.37
CA GLY A 141 -0.43 7.01 8.33
C GLY A 141 -1.57 8.02 8.05
N LYS A 142 -1.92 8.82 9.06
CA LYS A 142 -2.95 9.86 8.97
C LYS A 142 -2.54 11.07 8.12
N TYR A 143 -1.26 11.20 7.78
CA TYR A 143 -0.75 12.28 6.92
C TYR A 143 -0.80 11.87 5.45
N LYS A 144 -1.70 12.49 4.69
CA LYS A 144 -1.83 12.29 3.23
C LYS A 144 -0.60 12.72 2.45
N GLU A 145 0.25 13.55 3.04
CA GLU A 145 1.50 14.04 2.46
C GLU A 145 2.58 12.95 2.39
N PHE A 146 2.44 11.87 3.16
CA PHE A 146 3.36 10.75 3.18
C PHE A 146 2.81 9.52 2.47
N LEU A 147 3.71 8.64 2.06
CA LEU A 147 3.42 7.24 1.83
C LEU A 147 4.06 6.46 2.98
N VAL A 148 3.26 5.79 3.79
CA VAL A 148 3.75 5.05 4.96
C VAL A 148 3.63 3.56 4.69
N ILE A 149 4.72 2.82 4.92
CA ILE A 149 4.69 1.37 4.85
C ILE A 149 4.07 0.79 6.11
N ALA A 150 3.14 -0.13 5.91
CA ALA A 150 2.38 -0.78 6.96
C ALA A 150 3.26 -1.66 7.84
N ARG A 151 2.71 -1.96 9.02
CA ARG A 151 3.32 -2.78 10.04
C ARG A 151 3.76 -4.15 9.51
N ASN A 152 2.89 -4.88 8.83
CA ASN A 152 3.15 -6.26 8.39
C ASN A 152 4.39 -6.37 7.51
N SER A 153 4.59 -5.42 6.60
CA SER A 153 5.77 -5.35 5.75
C SER A 153 7.01 -4.85 6.49
N SER A 154 6.88 -3.83 7.34
CA SER A 154 8.02 -3.32 8.12
C SER A 154 8.56 -4.36 9.10
N PHE A 155 7.67 -5.18 9.68
CA PHE A 155 8.03 -6.18 10.68
C PHE A 155 8.75 -7.41 10.10
N GLN A 156 8.80 -7.56 8.78
CA GLN A 156 9.66 -8.57 8.11
C GLN A 156 11.16 -8.32 8.33
N PHE A 157 11.52 -7.10 8.76
CA PHE A 157 12.89 -6.70 9.06
C PHE A 157 13.20 -6.76 10.56
N ARG A 158 12.41 -7.52 11.34
CA ARG A 158 12.73 -7.79 12.75
C ARG A 158 14.02 -8.61 12.86
N GLY A 159 14.85 -8.24 13.82
CA GLY A 159 15.93 -9.11 14.30
C GLY A 159 17.04 -9.27 13.25
N LYS A 160 17.73 -8.18 12.95
CA LYS A 160 19.07 -8.06 12.34
C LYS A 160 19.35 -6.56 12.17
N THR A 161 20.61 -6.15 12.25
CA THR A 161 21.01 -4.83 11.72
C THR A 161 20.90 -4.91 10.21
N HIS A 162 19.92 -4.22 9.64
CA HIS A 162 19.73 -4.16 8.20
C HIS A 162 20.44 -2.93 7.64
N ASP A 163 20.98 -3.04 6.43
CA ASP A 163 21.42 -1.85 5.70
C ASP A 163 20.17 -1.04 5.30
N PRO A 164 20.04 0.25 5.71
CA PRO A 164 18.92 1.09 5.31
C PRO A 164 18.68 1.12 3.80
N ALA A 165 19.73 1.02 2.97
CA ALA A 165 19.61 0.96 1.51
C ALA A 165 18.92 -0.33 1.03
N GLU A 166 19.19 -1.47 1.68
CA GLU A 166 18.55 -2.75 1.39
C GLU A 166 17.06 -2.71 1.75
N VAL A 167 16.74 -2.19 2.94
CA VAL A 167 15.36 -2.01 3.42
C VAL A 167 14.58 -1.12 2.46
N ALA A 168 15.15 0.04 2.11
CA ALA A 168 14.54 0.99 1.21
C ALA A 168 14.28 0.42 -0.18
N SER A 169 15.24 -0.31 -0.74
CA SER A 169 15.05 -0.99 -2.02
C SER A 169 13.96 -2.05 -1.97
N LYS A 170 13.87 -2.82 -0.87
CA LYS A 170 12.91 -3.91 -0.72
C LYS A 170 11.49 -3.43 -0.48
N LEU A 171 11.33 -2.37 0.31
CA LEU A 171 10.03 -1.76 0.64
C LEU A 171 9.61 -0.66 -0.34
N GLY A 172 10.49 -0.23 -1.24
CA GLY A 172 10.21 0.86 -2.18
C GLY A 172 10.05 2.21 -1.49
N VAL A 173 10.83 2.47 -0.43
CA VAL A 173 10.79 3.72 0.35
C VAL A 173 12.05 4.54 0.18
N GLN A 174 11.98 5.80 0.60
CA GLN A 174 13.13 6.71 0.62
C GLN A 174 13.70 6.84 2.02
N TYR A 175 12.82 6.90 3.02
CA TYR A 175 13.19 7.13 4.40
C TYR A 175 12.95 5.88 5.23
N VAL A 176 13.88 5.60 6.14
CA VAL A 176 13.78 4.50 7.10
C VAL A 176 13.93 5.07 8.50
N VAL A 177 13.03 4.67 9.39
CA VAL A 177 13.10 4.95 10.82
C VAL A 177 13.45 3.66 11.56
N GLU A 178 14.49 3.74 12.39
CA GLU A 178 14.91 2.68 13.28
C GLU A 178 14.92 3.20 14.71
N GLY A 179 14.85 2.30 15.68
CA GLY A 179 14.86 2.70 17.07
C GLY A 179 15.05 1.54 18.02
N SER A 180 15.16 1.86 19.31
CA SER A 180 15.25 0.89 20.38
C SER A 180 14.51 1.35 21.61
N VAL A 181 13.98 0.40 22.38
CA VAL A 181 13.21 0.65 23.59
C VAL A 181 13.80 -0.18 24.72
N ARG A 182 14.04 0.48 25.87
CA ARG A 182 14.43 -0.18 27.11
C ARG A 182 13.48 0.25 28.22
N LYS A 183 12.69 -0.69 28.73
CA LYS A 183 11.80 -0.49 29.87
C LYS A 183 12.42 -1.15 31.11
N ILE A 184 12.62 -0.37 32.18
CA ILE A 184 13.10 -0.86 33.48
C ILE A 184 12.18 -0.30 34.56
N GLY A 185 11.32 -1.16 35.11
CA GLY A 185 10.29 -0.73 36.06
C GLY A 185 9.38 0.34 35.44
N ASN A 186 9.34 1.52 36.07
CA ASN A 186 8.56 2.67 35.58
C ASN A 186 9.34 3.63 34.65
N ARG A 187 10.57 3.30 34.26
CA ARG A 187 11.39 4.15 33.37
C ARG A 187 11.48 3.54 31.98
N VAL A 188 11.31 4.37 30.96
CA VAL A 188 11.43 3.99 29.56
C VAL A 188 12.47 4.87 28.89
N ARG A 189 13.42 4.21 28.23
CA ARG A 189 14.38 4.86 27.34
C ARG A 189 14.06 4.47 25.90
N VAL A 190 13.88 5.47 25.04
CA VAL A 190 13.63 5.28 23.60
C VAL A 190 14.73 5.98 22.83
N ALA A 191 15.38 5.29 21.90
CA ALA A 191 16.25 5.89 20.90
C ALA A 191 15.58 5.75 19.53
N VAL A 192 15.66 6.79 18.70
CA VAL A 192 15.09 6.79 17.36
C VAL A 192 16.02 7.51 16.40
N GLN A 193 16.10 7.02 15.17
CA GLN A 193 16.85 7.62 14.08
C GLN A 193 16.06 7.58 12.77
N LEU A 194 16.22 8.62 11.97
CA LEU A 194 15.62 8.81 10.66
C LEU A 194 16.74 9.00 9.63
N THR A 195 16.76 8.13 8.63
CA THR A 195 17.79 8.09 7.58
C THR A 195 17.15 8.24 6.20
N ASP A 196 17.77 9.03 5.32
CA ASP A 196 17.50 8.99 3.88
C ASP A 196 18.34 7.89 3.25
N ALA A 197 17.70 6.78 2.88
CA ALA A 197 18.37 5.58 2.41
C ALA A 197 18.95 5.72 0.99
N LEU A 198 18.53 6.74 0.22
CA LEU A 198 19.11 7.00 -1.11
C LEU A 198 20.48 7.68 -1.01
N SER A 199 20.63 8.60 -0.05
CA SER A 199 21.87 9.35 0.17
C SER A 199 22.71 8.81 1.33
N MET A 200 22.18 7.84 2.08
CA MET A 200 22.71 7.36 3.36
C MET A 200 22.92 8.48 4.38
N ALA A 201 22.17 9.59 4.24
CA ALA A 201 22.28 10.73 5.13
C ALA A 201 21.45 10.52 6.40
N HIS A 202 22.08 10.71 7.56
CA HIS A 202 21.38 10.81 8.82
C HIS A 202 20.62 12.14 8.89
N ILE A 203 19.29 12.08 8.90
CA ILE A 203 18.41 13.26 8.89
C ILE A 203 18.16 13.77 10.31
N TRP A 204 17.91 12.85 11.25
CA TRP A 204 17.59 13.16 12.64
C TRP A 204 17.76 11.93 13.51
N GLY A 205 18.13 12.14 14.78
CA GLY A 205 18.10 11.10 15.80
C GLY A 205 17.98 11.74 17.18
N GLU A 206 17.27 11.07 18.08
CA GLU A 206 16.94 11.59 19.41
C GLU A 206 16.88 10.46 20.43
N HIS A 207 17.07 10.82 21.71
CA HIS A 207 16.98 9.89 22.82
C HIS A 207 16.07 10.47 23.91
N TYR A 208 15.13 9.65 24.36
CA TYR A 208 14.16 9.97 25.39
C TYR A 208 14.46 9.12 26.63
N ASP A 209 14.43 9.75 27.81
CA ASP A 209 14.51 9.06 29.11
C ASP A 209 13.43 9.65 30.02
N ARG A 210 12.29 8.95 30.11
CA ARG A 210 11.08 9.42 30.78
C ARG A 210 10.46 8.31 31.63
N GLU A 211 9.45 8.69 32.40
CA GLU A 211 8.60 7.73 33.09
C GLU A 211 7.61 7.09 32.10
N LEU A 212 7.16 5.87 32.40
CA LEU A 212 6.25 5.10 31.55
C LEU A 212 4.96 5.88 31.28
N ASP A 213 4.48 6.65 32.25
CA ASP A 213 3.29 7.50 32.12
C ASP A 213 3.42 8.62 31.08
N ASP A 214 4.64 8.91 30.60
CA ASP A 214 4.92 9.87 29.54
C ASP A 214 5.09 9.21 28.16
N ILE A 215 4.86 7.90 28.03
CA ILE A 215 5.12 7.18 26.78
C ILE A 215 4.35 7.75 25.58
N PHE A 216 3.09 8.14 25.79
CA PHE A 216 2.27 8.77 24.77
C PHE A 216 2.84 10.13 24.32
N ALA A 217 3.45 10.88 25.25
CA ALA A 217 4.10 12.14 24.90
C ALA A 217 5.36 11.91 24.05
N ILE A 218 6.12 10.84 24.33
CA ILE A 218 7.27 10.44 23.52
C ILE A 218 6.82 10.05 22.10
N GLN A 219 5.79 9.19 21.97
CA GLN A 219 5.26 8.77 20.66
C GLN A 219 4.78 9.96 19.82
N ASP A 220 4.03 10.87 20.44
CA ASP A 220 3.55 12.11 19.81
C ASP A 220 4.71 12.99 19.34
N GLU A 221 5.74 13.12 20.18
CA GLU A 221 6.92 13.92 19.85
C GLU A 221 7.71 13.30 18.69
N ILE A 222 7.96 12.00 18.70
CA ILE A 222 8.63 11.27 17.61
C ILE A 222 7.88 11.48 16.29
N THR A 223 6.57 11.26 16.29
CA THR A 223 5.72 11.42 15.10
C THR A 223 5.78 12.84 14.56
N ARG A 224 5.63 13.85 15.44
CA ARG A 224 5.72 15.27 15.04
C ARG A 224 7.09 15.63 14.48
N MET A 225 8.16 15.12 15.10
CA MET A 225 9.52 15.37 14.65
C MET A 225 9.78 14.75 13.29
N ILE A 226 9.39 13.51 13.05
CA ILE A 226 9.47 12.86 11.74
C ILE A 226 8.71 13.69 10.69
N ALA A 227 7.45 14.03 10.98
CA ALA A 227 6.61 14.80 10.05
C ALA A 227 7.23 16.16 9.71
N ALA A 228 7.75 16.88 10.72
CA ALA A 228 8.36 18.20 10.56
C ALA A 228 9.66 18.18 9.74
N ARG A 229 10.40 17.06 9.78
CA ARG A 229 11.64 16.87 9.02
C ARG A 229 11.37 16.48 7.57
N LEU A 230 10.39 15.60 7.33
CA LEU A 230 10.17 15.02 6.00
C LEU A 230 9.28 15.88 5.09
N ALA A 231 8.27 16.56 5.63
CA ALA A 231 7.39 17.34 4.78
C ALA A 231 7.76 18.83 4.77
N ARG A 232 8.28 19.28 3.62
CA ARG A 232 8.45 20.70 3.29
C ARG A 232 7.18 21.52 3.54
N GLN A 233 6.00 20.92 3.31
CA GLN A 233 4.66 21.51 3.48
C GLN A 233 4.00 21.18 4.84
N ALA A 234 4.48 20.19 5.60
CA ALA A 234 3.88 19.87 6.90
C ALA A 234 4.25 20.89 7.98
N ARG A 235 5.23 21.77 7.73
CA ARG A 235 5.48 22.95 8.58
C ARG A 235 4.23 23.80 8.83
N THR A 236 3.24 23.78 7.93
CA THR A 236 1.94 24.45 8.12
C THR A 236 0.81 23.52 8.56
N ALA A 237 0.86 22.21 8.26
CA ALA A 237 -0.18 21.24 8.62
C ALA A 237 -0.03 20.63 10.04
N ILE A 238 1.19 20.63 10.59
CA ILE A 238 1.50 20.06 11.93
C ILE A 238 0.94 20.93 13.08
N ALA A 239 0.42 22.12 12.77
CA ALA A 239 0.02 23.11 13.77
C ALA A 239 -1.27 22.81 14.55
N SER A 240 -2.03 21.75 14.26
CA SER A 240 -3.28 21.52 15.00
C SER A 240 -3.68 20.05 15.13
N ARG A 241 -3.20 19.42 16.20
CA ARG A 241 -3.98 18.50 17.04
C ARG A 241 -3.09 18.13 18.23
N ALA A 242 -3.23 18.86 19.33
CA ALA A 242 -2.83 18.30 20.62
C ALA A 242 -3.72 17.07 20.84
N ARG A 243 -3.14 15.88 20.77
CA ARG A 243 -3.89 14.64 20.87
C ARG A 243 -4.25 14.36 22.31
N ALA A 244 -5.47 13.83 22.48
CA ALA A 244 -5.84 13.18 23.72
C ALA A 244 -5.02 11.88 23.81
N ARG A 245 -4.50 11.59 25.01
CA ARG A 245 -3.91 10.28 25.28
C ARG A 245 -4.94 9.19 24.94
N PRO A 246 -4.56 8.09 24.25
CA PRO A 246 -5.49 7.03 23.87
C PRO A 246 -6.24 6.46 25.08
N THR A 247 -5.56 6.38 26.22
CA THR A 247 -6.13 5.96 27.51
C THR A 247 -5.28 6.52 28.66
N ASN A 248 -5.87 6.60 29.86
CA ASN A 248 -5.14 6.86 31.11
C ASN A 248 -4.85 5.57 31.90
N ASN A 249 -5.21 4.40 31.36
CA ASN A 249 -5.04 3.11 32.01
C ASN A 249 -4.02 2.25 31.24
N MET A 250 -2.82 2.12 31.80
CA MET A 250 -1.74 1.35 31.16
C MET A 250 -2.09 -0.13 30.96
N SER A 251 -2.84 -0.76 31.86
CA SER A 251 -3.25 -2.16 31.68
C SER A 251 -4.28 -2.32 30.55
N ALA A 252 -5.14 -1.31 30.33
CA ALA A 252 -6.03 -1.27 29.18
C ALA A 252 -5.23 -1.14 27.89
N TYR A 253 -4.21 -0.28 27.89
CA TYR A 253 -3.29 -0.08 26.77
C TYR A 253 -2.49 -1.34 26.42
N GLU A 254 -1.89 -2.02 27.41
CA GLU A 254 -1.16 -3.28 27.19
C GLU A 254 -2.08 -4.36 26.59
N SER A 255 -3.33 -4.46 27.07
CA SER A 255 -4.32 -5.38 26.50
C SER A 255 -4.65 -5.02 25.05
N TYR A 256 -4.82 -3.74 24.76
CA TYR A 256 -5.08 -3.24 23.40
C TYR A 256 -3.93 -3.54 22.43
N LEU A 257 -2.67 -3.28 22.82
CA LEU A 257 -1.50 -3.58 21.99
C LEU A 257 -1.39 -5.07 21.65
N ARG A 258 -1.69 -5.94 22.62
CA ARG A 258 -1.70 -7.38 22.39
C ARG A 258 -2.81 -7.80 21.43
N ALA A 259 -3.96 -7.14 21.48
CA ALA A 259 -5.02 -7.35 20.50
C ALA A 259 -4.59 -6.92 19.09
N LEU A 260 -3.92 -5.78 18.94
CA LEU A 260 -3.46 -5.30 17.63
C LEU A 260 -2.48 -6.27 16.97
N GLN A 261 -1.55 -6.84 17.74
CA GLN A 261 -0.63 -7.86 17.26
C GLN A 261 -1.37 -9.07 16.66
N LEU A 262 -2.47 -9.50 17.30
CA LEU A 262 -3.30 -10.62 16.82
C LEU A 262 -4.20 -10.22 15.65
N ALA A 263 -4.72 -8.99 15.65
CA ALA A 263 -5.58 -8.45 14.60
C ALA A 263 -4.83 -8.17 13.28
N ALA A 264 -3.50 -8.00 13.34
CA ALA A 264 -2.66 -7.77 12.17
C ALA A 264 -2.54 -9.00 11.24
N VAL A 265 -2.90 -10.19 11.73
CA VAL A 265 -2.82 -11.46 10.99
C VAL A 265 -4.23 -12.05 10.85
N TYR A 266 -4.57 -12.48 9.63
CA TYR A 266 -5.91 -12.99 9.31
C TYR A 266 -6.36 -14.13 10.23
N ASP A 267 -5.52 -15.15 10.35
CA ASP A 267 -5.89 -16.40 11.03
C ASP A 267 -6.10 -16.19 12.53
N THR A 268 -5.53 -15.13 13.10
CA THR A 268 -5.59 -14.82 14.54
C THR A 268 -6.49 -13.63 14.88
N VAL A 269 -7.15 -13.00 13.90
CA VAL A 269 -7.95 -11.77 14.14
C VAL A 269 -9.05 -11.98 15.20
N LEU A 270 -9.64 -13.16 15.25
CA LEU A 270 -10.67 -13.50 16.25
C LEU A 270 -10.07 -13.71 17.66
N GLU A 271 -8.79 -14.07 17.75
CA GLU A 271 -8.08 -14.20 19.03
C GLU A 271 -7.82 -12.84 19.70
N ALA A 272 -7.97 -11.73 18.96
CA ALA A 272 -7.84 -10.38 19.50
C ALA A 272 -9.03 -10.00 20.42
N GLU A 273 -10.21 -10.60 20.23
CA GLU A 273 -11.44 -10.20 20.92
C GLU A 273 -11.33 -10.21 22.46
N PRO A 274 -10.82 -11.27 23.13
CA PRO A 274 -10.73 -11.29 24.58
C PRO A 274 -9.88 -10.15 25.15
N PHE A 275 -8.80 -9.79 24.45
CA PHE A 275 -7.91 -8.70 24.85
C PHE A 275 -8.58 -7.33 24.65
N LEU A 276 -9.32 -7.15 23.55
CA LEU A 276 -10.09 -5.92 23.31
C LEU A 276 -11.19 -5.75 24.35
N ARG A 277 -11.94 -6.82 24.66
CA ARG A 277 -12.96 -6.81 25.72
C ARG A 277 -12.37 -6.46 27.08
N GLN A 278 -11.17 -6.96 27.38
CA GLN A 278 -10.47 -6.60 28.60
C GLN A 278 -10.04 -5.12 28.59
N ALA A 279 -9.55 -4.59 27.47
CA ALA A 279 -9.19 -3.19 27.33
C ALA A 279 -10.39 -2.25 27.58
N VAL A 280 -11.54 -2.48 26.93
CA VAL A 280 -12.74 -1.65 27.15
C VAL A 280 -13.37 -1.84 28.54
N LYS A 281 -13.15 -2.98 29.19
CA LYS A 281 -13.56 -3.19 30.59
C LYS A 281 -12.70 -2.38 31.56
N LEU A 282 -11.40 -2.30 31.30
CA LEU A 282 -10.44 -1.57 32.12
C LEU A 282 -10.53 -0.06 31.91
N ASP A 283 -10.83 0.38 30.69
CA ASP A 283 -11.11 1.77 30.35
C ASP A 283 -12.28 1.88 29.35
N PRO A 284 -13.50 2.12 29.86
CA PRO A 284 -14.68 2.30 29.01
C PRO A 284 -14.61 3.52 28.09
N GLN A 285 -13.71 4.48 28.33
CA GLN A 285 -13.53 5.67 27.49
C GLN A 285 -12.47 5.49 26.39
N PHE A 286 -11.87 4.30 26.28
CA PHE A 286 -10.83 4.03 25.30
C PHE A 286 -11.42 3.82 23.89
N ALA A 287 -11.61 4.91 23.15
CA ALA A 287 -12.27 4.94 21.84
C ALA A 287 -11.67 3.94 20.83
N ALA A 288 -10.34 3.90 20.69
CA ALA A 288 -9.65 3.02 19.76
C ALA A 288 -9.88 1.52 20.08
N ALA A 289 -9.95 1.16 21.36
CA ALA A 289 -10.26 -0.21 21.77
C ALA A 289 -11.70 -0.61 21.41
N HIS A 290 -12.67 0.29 21.56
CA HIS A 290 -14.03 0.08 21.06
C HIS A 290 -14.07 -0.04 19.54
N ALA A 291 -13.35 0.82 18.82
CA ALA A 291 -13.31 0.78 17.36
C ALA A 291 -12.75 -0.54 16.81
N MET A 292 -11.63 -1.00 17.36
CA MET A 292 -11.05 -2.28 16.97
C MET A 292 -11.96 -3.46 17.39
N LEU A 293 -12.60 -3.39 18.56
CA LEU A 293 -13.57 -4.42 18.98
C LEU A 293 -14.79 -4.47 18.05
N SER A 294 -15.28 -3.32 17.61
CA SER A 294 -16.37 -3.21 16.64
C SER A 294 -16.00 -3.88 15.31
N PHE A 295 -14.77 -3.65 14.85
CA PHE A 295 -14.25 -4.27 13.65
C PHE A 295 -14.15 -5.80 13.80
N VAL A 296 -13.50 -6.29 14.87
CA VAL A 296 -13.38 -7.73 15.16
C VAL A 296 -14.75 -8.39 15.34
N GLU A 297 -15.73 -7.69 15.89
CA GLU A 297 -17.09 -8.22 15.99
C GLU A 297 -17.76 -8.30 14.60
N SER A 298 -17.63 -7.26 13.78
CA SER A 298 -18.22 -7.22 12.43
C SER A 298 -17.61 -8.26 11.50
N ILE A 299 -16.29 -8.45 11.57
CA ILE A 299 -15.54 -9.32 10.66
C ILE A 299 -15.95 -10.80 10.79
N LYS A 300 -16.46 -11.20 11.97
CA LYS A 300 -16.99 -12.55 12.23
C LYS A 300 -18.07 -12.97 11.24
N TYR A 301 -18.74 -12.00 10.61
CA TYR A 301 -19.68 -12.24 9.52
C TYR A 301 -19.10 -13.17 8.43
N TYR A 302 -17.80 -13.07 8.12
CA TYR A 302 -17.16 -13.95 7.14
C TYR A 302 -16.95 -15.41 7.60
N TRP A 303 -16.86 -15.67 8.91
CA TRP A 303 -16.58 -17.01 9.46
C TRP A 303 -17.81 -17.71 10.02
N ASP A 304 -18.77 -16.97 10.59
CA ASP A 304 -20.00 -17.53 11.16
C ASP A 304 -21.20 -17.42 10.20
N TYR A 305 -20.99 -17.88 8.96
CA TYR A 305 -22.03 -18.08 7.94
C TYR A 305 -22.96 -16.88 7.71
N ASN A 306 -22.39 -15.68 7.55
CA ASN A 306 -23.15 -14.49 7.19
C ASN A 306 -24.24 -14.10 8.21
N ASN A 307 -24.02 -14.39 9.49
CA ASN A 307 -24.92 -13.98 10.57
C ASN A 307 -24.95 -12.43 10.70
N PRO A 308 -26.05 -11.76 10.34
CA PRO A 308 -26.12 -10.29 10.39
C PRO A 308 -26.10 -9.75 11.83
N GLY A 309 -26.29 -10.61 12.84
CA GLY A 309 -26.18 -10.24 14.25
C GLY A 309 -24.80 -9.67 14.60
N HIS A 310 -23.73 -10.20 13.99
CA HIS A 310 -22.37 -9.67 14.16
C HIS A 310 -22.21 -8.26 13.58
N LEU A 311 -22.84 -7.97 12.44
CA LEU A 311 -22.81 -6.64 11.83
C LEU A 311 -23.56 -5.62 12.70
N HIS A 312 -24.72 -6.00 13.23
CA HIS A 312 -25.48 -5.13 14.14
C HIS A 312 -24.76 -4.89 15.46
N SER A 313 -24.19 -5.95 16.06
CA SER A 313 -23.36 -5.84 17.27
C SER A 313 -22.16 -4.93 17.04
N GLY A 314 -21.46 -5.11 15.92
CA GLY A 314 -20.37 -4.25 15.49
C GLY A 314 -20.78 -2.79 15.36
N LEU A 315 -21.93 -2.48 14.72
CA LEU A 315 -22.45 -1.11 14.58
C LEU A 315 -22.74 -0.43 15.93
N GLU A 316 -23.27 -1.16 16.91
CA GLU A 316 -23.52 -0.60 18.24
C GLU A 316 -22.21 -0.27 18.98
N ILE A 317 -21.20 -1.13 18.85
CA ILE A 317 -19.86 -0.87 19.41
C ILE A 317 -19.19 0.30 18.66
N ALA A 318 -19.32 0.38 17.32
CA ALA A 318 -18.80 1.48 16.51
C ALA A 318 -19.41 2.82 16.94
N ARG A 319 -20.72 2.85 17.22
CA ARG A 319 -21.41 4.05 17.71
C ARG A 319 -20.82 4.51 19.04
N THR A 320 -20.43 3.59 19.92
CA THR A 320 -19.76 3.91 21.18
C THR A 320 -18.38 4.51 20.91
N ALA A 321 -17.58 3.87 20.05
CA ALA A 321 -16.26 4.37 19.67
C ALA A 321 -16.33 5.80 19.08
N LEU A 322 -17.22 6.03 18.12
CA LEU A 322 -17.41 7.32 17.45
C LEU A 322 -18.06 8.38 18.34
N GLY A 323 -18.79 7.97 19.39
CA GLY A 323 -19.28 8.86 20.43
C GLY A 323 -18.17 9.35 21.36
N LEU A 324 -17.11 8.56 21.55
CA LEU A 324 -15.92 8.92 22.33
C LEU A 324 -14.92 9.72 21.49
N ASP A 325 -14.65 9.28 20.25
CA ASP A 325 -13.82 9.97 19.28
C ASP A 325 -14.45 9.92 17.86
N PRO A 326 -15.08 11.02 17.40
CA PRO A 326 -15.67 11.10 16.06
C PRO A 326 -14.69 10.95 14.90
N ASP A 327 -13.38 11.11 15.16
CA ASP A 327 -12.30 11.02 14.17
C ASP A 327 -11.55 9.68 14.25
N GLU A 328 -12.10 8.68 14.93
CA GLU A 328 -11.54 7.33 14.98
C GLU A 328 -11.76 6.56 13.66
N ALA A 329 -10.68 6.34 12.90
CA ALA A 329 -10.71 5.76 11.57
C ALA A 329 -11.27 4.33 11.56
N TYR A 330 -10.91 3.50 12.55
CA TYR A 330 -11.40 2.11 12.62
C TYR A 330 -12.89 2.03 12.98
N GLY A 331 -13.42 3.03 13.70
CA GLY A 331 -14.87 3.14 13.96
C GLY A 331 -15.66 3.38 12.69
N HIS A 332 -15.17 4.27 11.82
CA HIS A 332 -15.73 4.51 10.49
C HIS A 332 -15.55 3.30 9.56
N LEU A 333 -14.40 2.62 9.60
CA LEU A 333 -14.16 1.39 8.85
C LEU A 333 -15.18 0.30 9.21
N ALA A 334 -15.34 0.00 10.51
CA ALA A 334 -16.27 -1.02 10.97
C ALA A 334 -17.72 -0.68 10.63
N THR A 335 -18.10 0.60 10.75
CA THR A 335 -19.43 1.10 10.34
C THR A 335 -19.65 0.90 8.84
N GLY A 336 -18.66 1.25 8.02
CA GLY A 336 -18.71 1.11 6.57
C GLY A 336 -18.80 -0.34 6.13
N PHE A 337 -17.98 -1.21 6.73
CA PHE A 337 -18.00 -2.66 6.53
C PHE A 337 -19.38 -3.25 6.85
N ALA A 338 -19.93 -2.94 8.03
CA ALA A 338 -21.22 -3.47 8.43
C ALA A 338 -22.36 -2.99 7.51
N HIS A 339 -22.36 -1.71 7.13
CA HIS A 339 -23.34 -1.19 6.18
C HIS A 339 -23.22 -1.80 4.78
N LEU A 340 -22.01 -2.10 4.30
CA LEU A 340 -21.82 -2.80 3.02
C LEU A 340 -22.52 -4.15 3.04
N TYR A 341 -22.27 -4.98 4.06
CA TYR A 341 -22.84 -6.32 4.16
C TYR A 341 -24.32 -6.34 4.56
N LEU A 342 -24.83 -5.25 5.16
CA LEU A 342 -26.26 -4.97 5.31
C LEU A 342 -26.90 -4.37 4.05
N ARG A 343 -26.14 -4.22 2.96
CA ARG A 343 -26.57 -3.66 1.65
C ARG A 343 -27.05 -2.21 1.73
N GLN A 344 -26.55 -1.47 2.71
CA GLN A 344 -26.82 -0.05 2.92
C GLN A 344 -25.70 0.79 2.26
N PHE A 345 -25.54 0.63 0.94
CA PHE A 345 -24.38 1.11 0.19
C PHE A 345 -24.06 2.60 0.38
N ARG A 346 -25.08 3.48 0.45
CA ARG A 346 -24.85 4.90 0.70
C ARG A 346 -24.17 5.15 2.06
N GLN A 347 -24.61 4.46 3.11
CA GLN A 347 -24.03 4.63 4.44
C GLN A 347 -22.64 3.99 4.52
N ALA A 348 -22.44 2.89 3.80
CA ALA A 348 -21.13 2.28 3.62
C ALA A 348 -20.14 3.27 3.00
N GLU A 349 -20.52 3.92 1.89
CA GLU A 349 -19.68 4.89 1.18
C GLU A 349 -19.26 6.06 2.07
N ILE A 350 -20.23 6.68 2.76
CA ILE A 350 -19.97 7.82 3.66
C ILE A 350 -18.93 7.44 4.73
N SER A 351 -19.09 6.27 5.33
CA SER A 351 -18.23 5.82 6.43
C SER A 351 -16.85 5.40 5.91
N LEU A 352 -16.76 4.67 4.81
CA LEU A 352 -15.48 4.25 4.22
C LEU A 352 -14.68 5.44 3.67
N ASP A 353 -15.35 6.41 3.06
CA ASP A 353 -14.70 7.66 2.62
C ASP A 353 -14.15 8.45 3.80
N ARG A 354 -14.87 8.48 4.93
CA ARG A 354 -14.38 9.10 6.16
C ARG A 354 -13.18 8.35 6.74
N ALA A 355 -13.22 7.03 6.76
CA ALA A 355 -12.11 6.19 7.21
C ALA A 355 -10.83 6.46 6.39
N VAL A 356 -10.93 6.49 5.05
CA VAL A 356 -9.80 6.82 4.16
C VAL A 356 -9.32 8.25 4.37
N ALA A 357 -10.22 9.21 4.56
CA ALA A 357 -9.83 10.60 4.81
C ALA A 357 -9.09 10.78 6.14
N LEU A 358 -9.41 9.97 7.15
CA LEU A 358 -8.76 9.98 8.46
C LEU A 358 -7.42 9.26 8.45
N ASN A 359 -7.31 8.11 7.77
CA ASN A 359 -6.06 7.35 7.66
C ASN A 359 -5.81 6.86 6.21
N PRO A 360 -5.30 7.72 5.32
CA PRO A 360 -5.11 7.40 3.89
C PRO A 360 -3.96 6.43 3.59
N ASN A 361 -3.16 6.07 4.60
CA ASN A 361 -2.07 5.10 4.46
C ASN A 361 -2.38 3.74 5.09
N ASP A 362 -3.57 3.55 5.65
CA ASP A 362 -3.97 2.25 6.15
C ASP A 362 -4.34 1.34 4.97
N PRO A 363 -3.55 0.29 4.68
CA PRO A 363 -3.81 -0.57 3.53
C PRO A 363 -5.08 -1.41 3.74
N PHE A 364 -5.46 -1.68 4.99
CA PHE A 364 -6.63 -2.46 5.30
C PHE A 364 -7.91 -1.67 5.01
N ILE A 365 -7.96 -0.38 5.41
CA ILE A 365 -9.06 0.52 5.05
C ILE A 365 -9.23 0.59 3.52
N LEU A 366 -8.13 0.77 2.78
CA LEU A 366 -8.15 0.81 1.31
C LEU A 366 -8.66 -0.51 0.72
N SER A 367 -8.28 -1.65 1.30
CA SER A 367 -8.72 -2.97 0.83
C SER A 367 -10.24 -3.18 0.98
N ILE A 368 -10.83 -2.71 2.09
CA ILE A 368 -12.28 -2.79 2.31
C ILE A 368 -13.03 -1.80 1.41
N ARG A 369 -12.48 -0.61 1.16
CA ARG A 369 -13.08 0.34 0.19
C ARG A 369 -13.01 -0.19 -1.24
N ALA A 370 -11.94 -0.89 -1.63
CA ALA A 370 -11.85 -1.60 -2.89
C ALA A 370 -12.97 -2.65 -3.06
N ILE A 371 -13.25 -3.41 -2.01
CA ILE A 371 -14.38 -4.35 -1.97
C ILE A 371 -15.72 -3.61 -2.08
N PHE A 372 -15.91 -2.49 -1.38
CA PHE A 372 -17.12 -1.68 -1.53
C PHE A 372 -17.31 -1.18 -2.98
N LEU A 373 -16.25 -0.67 -3.61
CA LEU A 373 -16.27 -0.21 -5.01
C LEU A 373 -16.67 -1.34 -5.96
N ASN A 374 -16.16 -2.55 -5.75
CA ASN A 374 -16.54 -3.73 -6.51
C ASN A 374 -18.05 -4.04 -6.41
N HIS A 375 -18.63 -3.97 -5.22
CA HIS A 375 -20.06 -4.23 -5.00
C HIS A 375 -20.97 -3.10 -5.46
N THR A 376 -20.41 -1.94 -5.80
CA THR A 376 -21.11 -0.75 -6.29
C THR A 376 -20.69 -0.38 -7.71
N ASP A 377 -20.45 -1.41 -8.55
CA ASP A 377 -20.20 -1.32 -10.00
C ASP A 377 -18.98 -0.49 -10.41
N ARG A 378 -17.94 -0.48 -9.56
CA ARG A 378 -16.67 0.23 -9.80
C ARG A 378 -15.44 -0.68 -9.62
N PRO A 379 -15.40 -1.88 -10.21
CA PRO A 379 -14.31 -2.83 -9.99
C PRO A 379 -12.94 -2.30 -10.43
N GLU A 380 -12.85 -1.51 -11.51
CA GLU A 380 -11.58 -0.92 -11.95
C GLU A 380 -11.01 0.08 -10.93
N GLN A 381 -11.85 0.94 -10.33
CA GLN A 381 -11.40 1.84 -9.26
C GLN A 381 -10.97 1.05 -8.03
N GLY A 382 -11.67 -0.06 -7.71
CA GLY A 382 -11.24 -0.95 -6.65
C GLY A 382 -9.89 -1.63 -6.95
N LEU A 383 -9.58 -1.95 -8.21
CA LEU A 383 -8.30 -2.51 -8.60
C LEU A 383 -7.16 -1.51 -8.39
N ASP A 384 -7.40 -0.22 -8.63
CA ASP A 384 -6.45 0.84 -8.29
C ASP A 384 -6.24 0.92 -6.76
N GLU A 385 -7.32 0.86 -5.96
CA GLU A 385 -7.22 0.94 -4.50
C GLU A 385 -6.51 -0.26 -3.89
N ILE A 386 -6.80 -1.49 -4.34
CA ILE A 386 -6.13 -2.69 -3.82
C ILE A 386 -4.64 -2.71 -4.22
N ALA A 387 -4.29 -2.15 -5.38
CA ALA A 387 -2.90 -1.98 -5.79
C ALA A 387 -2.17 -0.97 -4.89
N GLU A 388 -2.82 0.15 -4.56
CA GLU A 388 -2.28 1.14 -3.63
C GLU A 388 -2.17 0.58 -2.19
N ALA A 389 -3.11 -0.28 -1.77
CA ALA A 389 -3.01 -1.00 -0.51
C ALA A 389 -1.79 -1.94 -0.47
N GLN A 390 -1.60 -2.76 -1.51
CA GLN A 390 -0.41 -3.63 -1.64
C GLN A 390 0.88 -2.82 -1.71
N ARG A 391 0.87 -1.62 -2.30
CA ARG A 391 2.05 -0.74 -2.32
C ARG A 391 2.46 -0.28 -0.92
N ARG A 392 1.50 -0.07 -0.02
CA ARG A 392 1.74 0.27 1.39
C ARG A 392 2.08 -0.96 2.23
N ASP A 393 1.69 -2.15 1.78
CA ASP A 393 1.99 -3.42 2.46
C ASP A 393 2.54 -4.48 1.49
N PRO A 394 3.76 -4.28 0.93
CA PRO A 394 4.30 -5.10 -0.16
C PRO A 394 4.49 -6.58 0.19
N TYR A 395 4.67 -6.92 1.48
CA TYR A 395 4.82 -8.29 1.95
C TYR A 395 3.54 -8.90 2.51
N ALA A 396 2.43 -8.17 2.51
CA ALA A 396 1.18 -8.78 2.90
C ALA A 396 0.75 -9.84 1.90
N VAL A 397 0.41 -11.01 2.44
CA VAL A 397 -0.14 -12.16 1.76
C VAL A 397 -1.53 -12.45 2.33
N GLY A 398 -2.38 -13.14 1.58
CA GLY A 398 -3.76 -13.46 2.00
C GLY A 398 -4.79 -12.53 1.38
N TRP A 399 -5.39 -11.63 2.18
CA TRP A 399 -6.60 -10.87 1.82
C TRP A 399 -6.46 -10.05 0.55
N TYR A 400 -5.27 -9.52 0.30
CA TYR A 400 -5.02 -8.69 -0.88
C TYR A 400 -5.12 -9.49 -2.18
N ASP A 401 -4.57 -10.72 -2.23
CA ASP A 401 -4.76 -11.61 -3.38
C ASP A 401 -6.22 -12.07 -3.47
N ASP A 402 -6.86 -12.34 -2.33
CA ASP A 402 -8.25 -12.78 -2.29
C ASP A 402 -9.20 -11.71 -2.86
N PHE A 403 -9.12 -10.50 -2.32
CA PHE A 403 -9.89 -9.33 -2.75
C PHE A 403 -9.58 -9.00 -4.19
N ARG A 404 -8.30 -8.88 -4.58
CA ARG A 404 -7.93 -8.64 -5.98
C ARG A 404 -8.51 -9.70 -6.92
N GLY A 405 -8.52 -10.98 -6.53
CA GLY A 405 -9.20 -12.04 -7.27
C GLY A 405 -10.69 -11.77 -7.47
N VAL A 406 -11.38 -11.35 -6.40
CA VAL A 406 -12.81 -10.99 -6.47
C VAL A 406 -13.05 -9.82 -7.43
N LEU A 407 -12.26 -8.76 -7.31
CA LEU A 407 -12.35 -7.59 -8.19
C LEU A 407 -12.10 -7.94 -9.66
N LEU A 408 -11.03 -8.70 -9.93
CA LEU A 408 -10.69 -9.14 -11.28
C LEU A 408 -11.78 -10.04 -11.88
N THR A 409 -12.43 -10.89 -11.07
CA THR A 409 -13.55 -11.72 -11.51
C THR A 409 -14.72 -10.86 -11.98
N THR A 410 -15.09 -9.83 -11.20
CA THR A 410 -16.17 -8.89 -11.56
C THR A 410 -15.84 -8.08 -12.79
N ALA A 411 -14.57 -7.68 -12.95
CA ALA A 411 -14.05 -6.98 -14.13
C ALA A 411 -13.91 -7.89 -15.38
N GLY A 412 -14.19 -9.19 -15.28
CA GLY A 412 -14.07 -10.14 -16.39
C GLY A 412 -12.64 -10.56 -16.73
N ARG A 413 -11.66 -10.25 -15.86
CA ARG A 413 -10.24 -10.59 -16.00
C ARG A 413 -9.93 -11.96 -15.37
N TYR A 414 -10.66 -12.98 -15.83
CA TYR A 414 -10.72 -14.31 -15.20
C TYR A 414 -9.37 -15.03 -15.04
N ARG A 415 -8.48 -14.91 -16.03
CA ARG A 415 -7.15 -15.54 -15.96
C ARG A 415 -6.30 -14.92 -14.85
N GLU A 416 -6.35 -13.61 -14.69
CA GLU A 416 -5.61 -12.90 -13.65
C GLU A 416 -6.22 -13.15 -12.27
N ALA A 417 -7.55 -13.24 -12.19
CA ALA A 417 -8.25 -13.62 -10.96
C ALA A 417 -7.85 -15.03 -10.49
N ALA A 418 -7.89 -16.04 -11.38
CA ALA A 418 -7.46 -17.40 -11.08
C ALA A 418 -6.00 -17.47 -10.60
N ALA A 419 -5.11 -16.65 -11.18
CA ALA A 419 -3.72 -16.56 -10.74
C ALA A 419 -3.57 -15.97 -9.33
N CYS A 420 -4.48 -15.11 -8.87
CA CYS A 420 -4.48 -14.62 -7.49
C CYS A 420 -4.87 -15.75 -6.52
N TYR A 421 -5.96 -16.48 -6.83
CA TYR A 421 -6.40 -17.61 -6.00
C TYR A 421 -5.36 -18.74 -5.92
N ALA A 422 -4.60 -18.97 -6.99
CA ALA A 422 -3.54 -19.98 -7.01
C ALA A 422 -2.37 -19.71 -6.05
N LYS A 423 -2.20 -18.47 -5.59
CA LYS A 423 -1.16 -18.12 -4.59
C LYS A 423 -1.60 -18.42 -3.16
N MET A 424 -2.89 -18.61 -2.93
CA MET A 424 -3.43 -18.81 -1.59
C MET A 424 -3.21 -20.26 -1.16
N ALA A 425 -2.74 -20.47 0.06
CA ALA A 425 -2.63 -21.81 0.64
C ALA A 425 -3.99 -22.49 0.77
N THR A 426 -5.00 -21.71 1.17
CA THR A 426 -6.41 -22.13 1.27
C THR A 426 -7.27 -21.01 0.71
N VAL A 427 -8.03 -21.30 -0.36
CA VAL A 427 -9.01 -20.36 -0.92
C VAL A 427 -10.24 -20.33 0.00
N THR A 428 -10.68 -19.13 0.37
CA THR A 428 -11.83 -18.92 1.26
C THR A 428 -13.13 -19.38 0.58
N PRO A 429 -14.14 -19.85 1.34
CA PRO A 429 -15.43 -20.26 0.79
C PRO A 429 -16.08 -19.20 -0.12
N TRP A 430 -16.03 -17.93 0.30
CA TRP A 430 -16.49 -16.78 -0.47
C TRP A 430 -15.83 -16.69 -1.86
N SER A 431 -14.54 -16.99 -1.93
CA SER A 431 -13.75 -16.92 -3.17
C SER A 431 -13.77 -18.20 -4.01
N LEU A 432 -14.13 -19.34 -3.43
CA LEU A 432 -14.36 -20.56 -4.22
C LEU A 432 -15.45 -20.35 -5.26
N ILE A 433 -16.52 -19.60 -4.94
CA ILE A 433 -17.58 -19.25 -5.91
C ILE A 433 -17.02 -18.46 -7.10
N ARG A 434 -16.14 -17.48 -6.85
CA ARG A 434 -15.50 -16.68 -7.91
C ARG A 434 -14.52 -17.52 -8.73
N LEU A 435 -13.83 -18.47 -8.10
CA LEU A 435 -12.95 -19.41 -8.79
C LEU A 435 -13.72 -20.34 -9.75
N ILE A 436 -14.94 -20.78 -9.38
CA ILE A 436 -15.83 -21.53 -10.28
C ILE A 436 -16.14 -20.70 -11.52
N ILE A 437 -16.52 -19.42 -11.32
CA ILE A 437 -16.82 -18.50 -12.41
C ILE A 437 -15.60 -18.33 -13.33
N CYS A 438 -14.41 -18.13 -12.75
CA CYS A 438 -13.17 -18.00 -13.51
C CYS A 438 -12.90 -19.24 -14.38
N HIS A 439 -12.94 -20.44 -13.81
CA HIS A 439 -12.72 -21.68 -14.57
C HIS A 439 -13.78 -21.89 -15.65
N SER A 440 -15.05 -21.60 -15.35
CA SER A 440 -16.13 -21.76 -16.33
C SER A 440 -15.93 -20.84 -17.55
N GLU A 441 -15.61 -19.58 -17.32
CA GLU A 441 -15.41 -18.58 -18.38
C GLU A 441 -14.09 -18.77 -19.14
N LEU A 442 -13.11 -19.45 -18.55
CA LEU A 442 -11.89 -19.89 -19.24
C LEU A 442 -12.09 -21.19 -20.06
N GLY A 443 -13.24 -21.85 -19.94
CA GLY A 443 -13.56 -23.11 -20.62
C GLY A 443 -13.13 -24.36 -19.85
N ASP A 444 -12.59 -24.21 -18.64
CA ASP A 444 -12.09 -25.29 -17.78
C ASP A 444 -13.23 -25.92 -16.94
N ILE A 445 -14.29 -26.39 -17.59
CA ILE A 445 -15.53 -26.85 -16.92
C ILE A 445 -15.29 -27.93 -15.87
N ARG A 446 -14.35 -28.86 -16.10
CA ARG A 446 -14.01 -29.89 -15.09
C ARG A 446 -13.43 -29.29 -13.81
N GLN A 447 -12.54 -28.30 -13.94
CA GLN A 447 -11.99 -27.61 -12.77
C GLN A 447 -13.08 -26.82 -12.05
N ALA A 448 -14.00 -26.20 -12.79
CA ALA A 448 -15.16 -25.52 -12.22
C ALA A 448 -16.05 -26.49 -11.40
N GLN A 449 -16.30 -27.71 -11.90
CA GLN A 449 -17.05 -28.75 -11.20
C GLN A 449 -16.33 -29.26 -9.94
N ASP A 450 -15.01 -29.47 -10.01
CA ASP A 450 -14.20 -29.89 -8.86
C ASP A 450 -14.26 -28.84 -7.74
N VAL A 451 -14.23 -27.55 -8.09
CA VAL A 451 -14.38 -26.46 -7.12
C VAL A 451 -15.81 -26.38 -6.60
N LEU A 452 -16.83 -26.57 -7.44
CA LEU A 452 -18.24 -26.62 -7.02
C LEU A 452 -18.50 -27.75 -6.01
N ALA A 453 -17.85 -28.90 -6.17
CA ALA A 453 -17.92 -29.99 -5.20
C ALA A 453 -17.36 -29.58 -3.83
N LYS A 454 -16.27 -28.81 -3.79
CA LYS A 454 -15.70 -28.26 -2.54
C LYS A 454 -16.66 -27.27 -1.88
N VAL A 455 -17.30 -26.39 -2.66
CA VAL A 455 -18.31 -25.45 -2.16
C VAL A 455 -19.48 -26.21 -1.52
N LYS A 456 -20.08 -27.17 -2.23
CA LYS A 456 -21.17 -28.00 -1.69
C LYS A 456 -20.77 -28.77 -0.43
N ALA A 457 -19.51 -29.20 -0.35
CA ALA A 457 -18.98 -29.89 0.82
C ALA A 457 -18.75 -28.96 2.02
N HIS A 458 -18.51 -27.67 1.80
CA HIS A 458 -18.37 -26.64 2.83
C HIS A 458 -19.74 -26.21 3.37
N TYR A 459 -20.67 -25.82 2.48
CA TYR A 459 -22.02 -25.39 2.83
C TYR A 459 -23.00 -26.58 2.93
N ARG A 460 -22.66 -27.58 3.76
CA ARG A 460 -23.50 -28.78 3.89
C ARG A 460 -24.88 -28.40 4.40
N GLY A 461 -25.91 -28.82 3.66
CA GLY A 461 -27.30 -28.56 4.00
C GLY A 461 -27.90 -27.30 3.38
N MET A 462 -27.11 -26.50 2.64
CA MET A 462 -27.63 -25.42 1.79
C MET A 462 -27.78 -25.89 0.34
N SER A 463 -28.84 -25.44 -0.34
CA SER A 463 -28.97 -25.59 -1.78
C SER A 463 -28.01 -24.65 -2.52
N LEU A 464 -27.73 -24.92 -3.79
CA LEU A 464 -26.91 -24.01 -4.62
C LEU A 464 -27.55 -22.62 -4.71
N ASP A 465 -28.87 -22.53 -4.81
CA ASP A 465 -29.60 -21.25 -4.79
C ASP A 465 -29.37 -20.49 -3.48
N GLN A 466 -29.44 -21.15 -2.32
CA GLN A 466 -29.17 -20.51 -1.03
C GLN A 466 -27.73 -20.00 -0.92
N ILE A 467 -26.77 -20.75 -1.47
CA ILE A 467 -25.37 -20.33 -1.52
C ILE A 467 -25.23 -19.10 -2.43
N ILE A 468 -25.88 -19.09 -3.60
CA ILE A 468 -25.88 -17.94 -4.53
C ILE A 468 -26.52 -16.70 -3.88
N ASP A 469 -27.68 -16.85 -3.25
CA ASP A 469 -28.39 -15.74 -2.59
C ASP A 469 -27.51 -15.07 -1.51
N THR A 470 -26.68 -15.87 -0.87
CA THR A 470 -25.77 -15.46 0.21
C THR A 470 -24.47 -14.86 -0.33
N GLU A 471 -23.84 -15.55 -1.29
CA GLU A 471 -22.46 -15.29 -1.73
C GLU A 471 -22.37 -14.49 -3.03
N VAL A 472 -23.47 -14.32 -3.77
CA VAL A 472 -23.51 -13.70 -5.10
C VAL A 472 -24.52 -12.56 -5.17
N ASP A 473 -25.72 -12.72 -4.61
CA ASP A 473 -26.81 -11.75 -4.76
C ASP A 473 -26.67 -10.52 -3.85
N PHE A 474 -25.45 -10.03 -3.62
CA PHE A 474 -25.18 -8.85 -2.78
C PHE A 474 -24.49 -7.69 -3.54
N TYR A 475 -24.29 -7.81 -4.85
CA TYR A 475 -23.88 -6.70 -5.71
C TYR A 475 -25.05 -5.74 -5.94
N GLN A 476 -24.73 -4.45 -6.09
CA GLN A 476 -25.71 -3.41 -6.42
C GLN A 476 -26.27 -3.58 -7.85
N ASP A 477 -25.44 -4.01 -8.80
CA ASP A 477 -25.85 -4.28 -10.17
C ASP A 477 -26.42 -5.70 -10.31
N ALA A 478 -27.72 -5.79 -10.61
CA ALA A 478 -28.43 -7.04 -10.81
C ALA A 478 -27.90 -7.85 -12.03
N ALA A 479 -27.24 -7.20 -12.99
CA ALA A 479 -26.65 -7.89 -14.14
C ALA A 479 -25.45 -8.76 -13.73
N VAL A 480 -24.63 -8.31 -12.77
CA VAL A 480 -23.53 -9.11 -12.19
C VAL A 480 -24.10 -10.37 -11.53
N CYS A 481 -25.11 -10.21 -10.67
CA CYS A 481 -25.78 -11.32 -9.99
C CYS A 481 -26.35 -12.33 -10.99
N SER A 482 -27.09 -11.83 -11.99
CA SER A 482 -27.72 -12.67 -13.03
C SER A 482 -26.68 -13.45 -13.84
N ARG A 483 -25.55 -12.81 -14.19
CA ARG A 483 -24.44 -13.44 -14.90
C ARG A 483 -23.81 -14.56 -14.07
N TYR A 484 -23.50 -14.29 -12.80
CA TYR A 484 -22.90 -15.29 -11.91
C TYR A 484 -23.82 -16.48 -11.67
N ARG A 485 -25.13 -16.24 -11.45
CA ARG A 485 -26.13 -17.32 -11.31
C ARG A 485 -26.18 -18.19 -12.56
N ALA A 486 -26.25 -17.58 -13.75
CA ALA A 486 -26.28 -18.33 -15.00
C ALA A 486 -25.02 -19.20 -15.22
N ILE A 487 -23.84 -18.70 -14.83
CA ILE A 487 -22.58 -19.45 -14.92
C ILE A 487 -22.58 -20.64 -13.96
N LEU A 488 -22.99 -20.43 -12.70
CA LEU A 488 -23.06 -21.49 -11.70
C LEU A 488 -24.06 -22.58 -12.10
N ASP A 489 -25.24 -22.21 -12.59
CA ASP A 489 -26.22 -23.14 -13.13
C ASP A 489 -25.68 -23.96 -14.31
N ARG A 490 -24.90 -23.32 -15.19
CA ARG A 490 -24.26 -23.99 -16.33
C ARG A 490 -23.23 -25.02 -15.87
N VAL A 491 -22.42 -24.70 -14.85
CA VAL A 491 -21.44 -25.63 -14.28
C VAL A 491 -22.11 -26.80 -13.58
N ASP A 492 -23.21 -26.55 -12.86
CA ASP A 492 -23.96 -27.60 -12.15
C ASP A 492 -24.64 -28.59 -13.12
N LYS A 493 -25.11 -28.09 -14.28
CA LYS A 493 -25.82 -28.89 -15.30
C LYS A 493 -24.90 -29.55 -16.31
N ALA A 494 -23.68 -29.08 -16.48
CA ALA A 494 -22.69 -29.79 -17.29
C ALA A 494 -22.44 -31.14 -16.61
N GLN A 495 -22.77 -32.24 -17.28
CA GLN A 495 -22.45 -33.61 -16.85
C GLN A 495 -21.53 -34.24 -17.88
#